data_AF-X8ED89-F1
#
_entry.id   AF-X8ED89-F1
#
_cell.length_a   1.000
_cell.length_b   1.000
_cell.length_c   1.000
_cell.angle_alpha   90.00
_cell.angle_beta   90.00
_cell.angle_gamma   90.00
#
_symmetry.space_group_name_H-M   'P 1'
#
loop_
_entity.id
_entity.type
_entity.pdbx_description
1 polymer ?
#
loop_
_entity_poly.entity_id
_entity_poly.type
_entity_poly.pdbx_seq_one_letter_code
_entity_poly.pdbx_strand_id
1 'polypeptide(L)' 'MTLGHIMTAMPTIDAIPAVVAAAPGIVTYNDLPLTLPRGVASAG' A
#
# COMPACT_ATOMS: atom_id res chain seq x y z
N MET A 1 6.46 -7.96 -17.86
CA MET A 1 5.50 -7.19 -17.04
C MET A 1 5.41 -5.77 -17.58
N THR A 2 4.31 -5.36 -18.20
CA THR A 2 4.17 -3.97 -18.71
C THR A 2 3.96 -2.98 -17.56
N LEU A 3 4.20 -1.68 -17.79
CA LEU A 3 4.13 -0.65 -16.74
C LEU A 3 2.78 -0.63 -16.00
N GLY A 4 1.66 -0.83 -16.71
CA GLY A 4 0.34 -0.89 -16.10
C GLY A 4 0.22 -2.00 -15.05
N HIS A 5 0.79 -3.18 -15.31
CA HIS A 5 0.80 -4.28 -14.33
C HIS A 5 1.59 -3.89 -13.07
N ILE A 6 2.72 -3.20 -13.25
CA ILE A 6 3.57 -2.78 -12.13
C ILE A 6 2.86 -1.71 -11.30
N MET A 7 2.28 -0.70 -11.95
CA MET A 7 1.58 0.41 -11.28
C MET A 7 0.36 -0.06 -10.47
N THR A 8 -0.31 -1.13 -10.89
CA THR A 8 -1.42 -1.73 -10.10
C THR A 8 -0.90 -2.64 -9.00
N ALA A 9 0.06 -3.54 -9.30
CA ALA A 9 0.48 -4.56 -8.34
C ALA A 9 1.35 -4.03 -7.20
N MET A 10 2.27 -3.09 -7.48
CA MET A 10 3.20 -2.55 -6.49
C MET A 10 2.51 -1.90 -5.28
N PRO A 11 1.59 -0.93 -5.45
CA PRO A 11 0.92 -0.32 -4.29
C PRO A 11 0.10 -1.35 -3.50
N THR A 12 -0.51 -2.34 -4.14
CA THR A 12 -1.23 -3.41 -3.43
C THR A 12 -0.29 -4.25 -2.56
N ILE A 13 0.88 -4.63 -3.09
CA ILE A 13 1.88 -5.42 -2.34
C ILE A 13 2.46 -4.61 -1.17
N ASP A 14 2.79 -3.35 -1.40
CA ASP A 14 3.36 -2.47 -0.38
C ASP A 14 2.36 -2.14 0.73
N ALA A 15 1.05 -2.15 0.45
CA ALA A 15 -0.01 -1.93 1.43
C ALA A 15 -0.30 -3.15 2.33
N ILE A 16 0.15 -4.36 1.98
CA ILE A 16 -0.16 -5.61 2.73
C ILE A 16 0.11 -5.49 4.24
N PRO A 17 1.27 -4.98 4.70
CA PRO A 17 1.54 -4.88 6.14
C PRO A 17 0.56 -3.96 6.86
N ALA A 18 0.16 -2.85 6.23
CA ALA A 18 -0.81 -1.92 6.79
C ALA A 18 -2.22 -2.54 6.87
N VAL A 19 -2.62 -3.31 5.85
CA VAL A 19 -3.89 -4.06 5.87
C VAL A 19 -3.90 -5.12 6.96
N VAL A 20 -2.80 -5.86 7.14
CA VAL A 20 -2.68 -6.90 8.18
C VAL A 20 -2.72 -6.30 9.59
N ALA A 21 -2.19 -5.08 9.78
CA ALA A 21 -2.20 -4.39 11.07
C ALA A 21 -3.52 -3.66 11.38
N ALA A 22 -4.42 -3.51 10.41
CA ALA A 22 -5.68 -2.80 10.57
C ALA A 22 -6.67 -3.56 11.47
N ALA A 23 -7.59 -2.84 12.09
CA ALA A 23 -8.72 -3.45 12.79
C ALA A 23 -9.61 -4.23 11.80
N PRO A 24 -10.26 -5.33 12.23
CA PRO A 24 -11.19 -6.06 11.37
C PRO A 24 -12.36 -5.17 10.88
N GLY A 25 -12.66 -5.21 9.58
CA GLY A 25 -13.72 -4.42 8.96
C GLY A 25 -13.41 -4.05 7.51
N ILE A 26 -14.26 -3.20 6.92
CA ILE A 26 -14.00 -2.61 5.60
C ILE A 26 -13.15 -1.35 5.83
N VAL A 27 -11.92 -1.39 5.34
CA VAL A 27 -10.96 -0.26 5.37
C VAL A 27 -10.62 0.17 3.95
N THR A 28 -10.42 1.46 3.77
CA THR A 28 -10.06 2.08 2.50
C THR A 28 -8.67 2.71 2.57
N TYR A 29 -8.16 3.21 1.44
CA TYR A 29 -6.89 3.95 1.42
C TYR A 29 -6.88 5.18 2.32
N ASN A 30 -8.05 5.76 2.64
CA ASN A 30 -8.13 6.91 3.54
C ASN A 30 -7.98 6.53 5.01
N ASP A 31 -8.19 5.26 5.34
CA ASP A 31 -8.12 4.74 6.71
C ASP A 31 -6.74 4.15 7.03
N LEU A 32 -5.91 3.95 6.00
CA LEU A 32 -4.58 3.37 6.10
C LEU A 32 -3.49 4.46 5.98
N PRO A 33 -2.29 4.21 6.51
CA PRO A 33 -1.13 5.07 6.22
C PRO A 33 -0.86 5.16 4.71
N LEU A 34 -0.25 6.28 4.29
CA LEU A 34 0.15 6.47 2.89
C LEU A 34 1.02 5.30 2.41
N THR A 35 0.60 4.64 1.33
CA THR A 35 1.35 3.54 0.72
C THR A 35 2.61 4.10 0.06
N LEU A 36 3.78 3.71 0.56
CA LEU A 36 5.07 4.20 0.09
C LEU A 36 5.96 3.03 -0.38
N PRO A 37 6.74 3.23 -1.45
CA PRO A 37 7.73 2.27 -1.89
C PRO A 37 8.82 2.10 -0.81
N ARG A 38 9.01 0.85 -0.37
CA ARG A 38 9.92 0.54 0.74
C ARG A 38 11.35 0.99 0.44
N GLY A 39 11.93 1.80 1.33
CA GLY A 39 13.31 2.28 1.22
C GLY A 39 13.54 3.37 0.17
N VAL A 40 12.48 3.88 -0.47
CA VAL A 40 12.58 4.92 -1.51
C VAL A 40 11.98 6.25 -1.04
N ALA A 41 10.90 6.20 -0.26
CA ALA A 41 10.26 7.40 0.29
C ALA A 41 9.94 7.20 1.78
N SER A 42 10.08 8.29 2.57
CA SER A 42 9.62 8.36 3.96
C SER A 42 8.34 9.20 4.02
N ALA A 43 7.41 8.82 4.89
CA ALA A 43 6.40 9.77 5.37
C ALA A 43 7.17 10.82 6.19
N GLY A 44 7.07 12.08 5.78
CA GLY A 44 7.70 13.21 6.47
C GLY A 44 7.03 13.55 7.79
#